data_AF-A0A5E4LMG9-F1
#
_entry.id   AF-A0A5E4LMG9-F1
#
_cell.length_a   1.000
_cell.length_b   1.000
_cell.length_c   1.000
_cell.angle_alpha   90.00
_cell.angle_beta   90.00
_cell.angle_gamma   90.00
#
_symmetry.space_group_name_H-M   'P 1'
#
loop_
_entity.id
_entity.type
_entity.pdbx_description
1 polymer ?
#
loop_
_entity_poly.entity_id
_entity_poly.type
_entity_poly.pdbx_seq_one_letter_code
_entity_poly.pdbx_strand_id
1 'polypeptide(L)'
;MAEEGKSSASGKKKDKSVRQLKQREKVEAEVFDKPTLISISKIMKKGIIANLDYPVSTGKEANIFKATAPSGASLAVKIYKITTSPFFRKQDYMVGDPRFEKIKWSEREVVFAFARKEFSNLEICEKSGVPAPKPIFLQNNVLVLGFLGEQDLPYPTLVQTVAEERFLDDILESVRKLYKAGLVHGDLSEYNVMIGNDGTAYLIDWGQGVVLAHPKAEEFLERDVRNVLNFFRKFGFAGENEKTMEWIRSE
;
A
#
# COMPACT_ATOMS: atom_id res chain seq x y z
N MET A 1 -0.52 -61.67 12.87
CA MET A 1 -0.18 -60.54 13.76
C MET A 1 0.71 -59.58 12.98
N ALA A 2 0.15 -58.42 12.59
CA ALA A 2 0.81 -57.13 12.39
C ALA A 2 -0.17 -56.22 11.64
N GLU A 3 -1.10 -55.62 12.40
CA GLU A 3 -1.77 -54.38 12.01
C GLU A 3 -0.87 -53.16 12.32
N GLU A 4 -1.26 -52.03 11.75
CA GLU A 4 -0.90 -50.64 12.08
C GLU A 4 0.24 -49.98 11.28
N GLY A 5 -0.12 -48.97 10.48
CA GLY A 5 0.82 -48.24 9.65
C GLY A 5 0.34 -46.95 8.95
N LYS A 6 -0.57 -46.19 9.58
CA LYS A 6 -0.68 -44.71 9.50
C LYS A 6 -1.14 -44.03 8.20
N SER A 7 -2.47 -43.89 8.14
CA SER A 7 -3.18 -42.63 7.88
C SER A 7 -2.47 -41.40 8.47
N SER A 8 -1.82 -40.57 7.65
CA SER A 8 -1.25 -39.28 8.11
C SER A 8 -1.24 -38.15 7.07
N ALA A 9 -1.56 -38.44 5.80
CA ALA A 9 -1.64 -37.42 4.74
C ALA A 9 -2.98 -36.67 4.68
N SER A 10 -4.06 -37.28 5.18
CA SER A 10 -5.44 -36.73 5.15
C SER A 10 -5.67 -35.62 6.18
N GLY A 11 -5.06 -35.72 7.37
CA GLY A 11 -5.19 -34.74 8.45
C GLY A 11 -4.55 -33.38 8.15
N LYS A 12 -3.37 -33.37 7.52
CA LYS A 12 -2.64 -32.12 7.20
C LYS A 12 -3.34 -31.27 6.12
N LYS A 13 -4.06 -31.89 5.17
CA LYS A 13 -4.86 -31.17 4.16
C LYS A 13 -6.14 -30.58 4.75
N LYS A 14 -6.84 -31.34 5.62
CA LYS A 14 -8.04 -30.86 6.33
C LYS A 14 -7.73 -29.70 7.30
N ASP A 15 -6.60 -29.74 7.97
CA ASP A 15 -6.22 -28.70 8.95
C ASP A 15 -5.84 -27.38 8.27
N LYS A 16 -5.15 -27.43 7.11
CA LYS A 16 -4.92 -26.25 6.25
C LYS A 16 -6.22 -25.66 5.71
N SER A 17 -7.17 -26.47 5.26
CA SER A 17 -8.44 -25.98 4.71
C SER A 17 -9.30 -25.33 5.78
N VAL A 18 -9.38 -25.91 6.98
CA VAL A 18 -10.13 -25.34 8.12
C VAL A 18 -9.50 -24.03 8.58
N ARG A 19 -8.17 -23.93 8.60
CA ARG A 19 -7.46 -22.68 8.93
C ARG A 19 -7.69 -21.57 7.90
N GLN A 20 -7.69 -21.91 6.60
CA GLN A 20 -8.01 -20.96 5.53
C GLN A 20 -9.47 -20.50 5.58
N LEU A 21 -10.41 -21.40 5.89
CA LEU A 21 -11.83 -21.09 6.07
C LEU A 21 -12.05 -20.14 7.26
N LYS A 22 -11.47 -20.44 8.42
CA LYS A 22 -11.54 -19.55 9.60
C LYS A 22 -10.90 -18.18 9.36
N GLN A 23 -9.83 -18.13 8.58
CA GLN A 23 -9.18 -16.87 8.21
C GLN A 23 -10.06 -16.07 7.24
N ARG A 24 -10.74 -16.72 6.30
CA ARG A 24 -11.75 -16.09 5.44
C ARG A 24 -12.93 -15.54 6.23
N GLU A 25 -13.54 -16.35 7.11
CA GLU A 25 -14.68 -15.94 7.95
C GLU A 25 -14.33 -14.75 8.86
N LYS A 26 -13.12 -14.74 9.43
CA LYS A 26 -12.64 -13.63 10.26
C LYS A 26 -12.42 -12.36 9.45
N VAL A 27 -11.86 -12.46 8.23
CA VAL A 27 -11.71 -11.33 7.31
C VAL A 27 -13.09 -10.84 6.85
N GLU A 28 -14.05 -11.74 6.63
CA GLU A 28 -15.40 -11.34 6.22
C GLU A 28 -16.11 -10.53 7.31
N ALA A 29 -16.00 -10.96 8.57
CA ALA A 29 -16.63 -10.28 9.71
C ALA A 29 -15.95 -8.94 10.11
N GLU A 30 -14.63 -8.80 9.92
CA GLU A 30 -13.89 -7.58 10.29
C GLU A 30 -13.96 -6.45 9.25
N VAL A 31 -14.32 -6.76 7.99
CA VAL A 31 -14.08 -5.86 6.85
C VAL A 31 -15.34 -5.44 6.14
N PHE A 32 -16.33 -6.33 6.06
CA PHE A 32 -17.56 -6.09 5.33
C PHE A 32 -18.69 -5.65 6.23
N ASP A 33 -18.46 -4.56 6.98
CA ASP A 33 -19.56 -3.86 7.63
C ASP A 33 -20.56 -3.35 6.57
N LYS A 34 -21.82 -3.11 6.98
CA LYS A 34 -22.88 -2.67 6.05
C LYS A 34 -22.46 -1.44 5.21
N PRO A 35 -21.83 -0.39 5.80
CA PRO A 35 -21.36 0.76 5.02
C PRO A 35 -20.32 0.41 3.95
N THR A 36 -19.38 -0.49 4.23
CA THR A 36 -18.36 -0.92 3.26
C THR A 36 -19.01 -1.72 2.14
N LEU A 37 -19.94 -2.63 2.44
CA LEU A 37 -20.69 -3.38 1.42
C LEU A 37 -21.48 -2.47 0.49
N ILE A 38 -22.12 -1.43 1.02
CA ILE A 38 -22.81 -0.42 0.20
C ILE A 38 -21.81 0.31 -0.72
N SER A 39 -20.62 0.64 -0.21
CA SER A 39 -19.57 1.31 -0.98
C SER A 39 -19.09 0.43 -2.14
N ILE A 40 -18.83 -0.85 -1.88
CA ILE A 40 -18.46 -1.83 -2.91
C ILE A 40 -19.59 -1.98 -3.95
N SER A 41 -20.84 -2.10 -3.51
CA SER A 41 -21.99 -2.20 -4.41
C SER A 41 -22.10 -0.98 -5.34
N LYS A 42 -21.82 0.23 -4.86
CA LYS A 42 -21.78 1.44 -5.70
C LYS A 42 -20.66 1.39 -6.73
N ILE A 43 -19.47 0.91 -6.36
CA ILE A 43 -18.33 0.76 -7.28
C ILE A 43 -18.69 -0.25 -8.38
N MET A 44 -19.31 -1.38 -8.02
CA MET A 44 -19.75 -2.40 -8.99
C MET A 44 -20.83 -1.87 -9.93
N LYS A 45 -21.85 -1.16 -9.40
CA LYS A 45 -22.91 -0.55 -10.23
C LYS A 45 -22.39 0.50 -11.21
N LYS A 46 -21.27 1.17 -10.88
CA LYS A 46 -20.58 2.11 -11.77
C LYS A 46 -19.75 1.42 -12.86
N GLY A 47 -19.62 0.10 -12.82
CA GLY A 47 -18.81 -0.66 -13.78
C GLY A 47 -17.30 -0.48 -13.58
N ILE A 48 -16.85 -0.08 -12.39
CA ILE A 48 -15.41 0.04 -12.11
C ILE A 48 -14.80 -1.34 -11.82
N ILE A 49 -15.48 -2.14 -11.00
CA ILE A 49 -15.11 -3.53 -10.71
C ILE A 49 -16.29 -4.44 -11.07
N ALA A 50 -16.00 -5.58 -11.70
CA ALA A 50 -16.97 -6.64 -11.95
C ALA A 50 -17.06 -7.59 -10.75
N ASN A 51 -15.91 -8.02 -10.21
CA ASN A 51 -15.83 -8.95 -9.09
C ASN A 51 -14.80 -8.48 -8.06
N LEU A 52 -15.09 -8.69 -6.78
CA LEU A 52 -14.11 -8.64 -5.69
C LEU A 52 -13.72 -10.09 -5.40
N ASP A 53 -12.45 -10.44 -5.62
CA ASP A 53 -12.02 -11.84 -5.73
C ASP A 53 -11.53 -12.36 -4.37
N TYR A 54 -10.24 -12.25 -4.06
CA TYR A 54 -9.64 -12.81 -2.85
C TYR A 54 -8.75 -11.80 -2.13
N PRO A 55 -8.57 -11.95 -0.79
CA PRO A 55 -7.63 -11.12 -0.05
C PRO A 55 -6.19 -11.38 -0.49
N VAL A 56 -5.46 -10.32 -0.79
CA VAL A 56 -4.03 -10.31 -1.13
C VAL A 56 -3.20 -10.04 0.12
N SER A 57 -3.63 -9.08 0.94
CA SER A 57 -2.95 -8.72 2.18
C SER A 57 -3.97 -8.33 3.25
N THR A 58 -3.70 -8.73 4.49
CA THR A 58 -4.51 -8.35 5.64
C THR A 58 -3.70 -7.54 6.63
N GLY A 59 -4.10 -6.31 6.89
CA GLY A 59 -3.40 -5.38 7.76
C GLY A 59 -4.21 -4.99 9.00
N LYS A 60 -3.56 -4.26 9.91
CA LYS A 60 -4.20 -3.67 11.09
C LYS A 60 -5.20 -2.57 10.70
N GLU A 61 -4.94 -1.87 9.61
CA GLU A 61 -5.64 -0.62 9.24
C GLU A 61 -6.43 -0.75 7.95
N ALA A 62 -5.95 -1.57 7.02
CA ALA A 62 -6.63 -1.84 5.77
C ALA A 62 -6.37 -3.29 5.35
N ASN A 63 -7.25 -3.82 4.51
CA ASN A 63 -7.00 -5.06 3.78
C ASN A 63 -7.02 -4.77 2.29
N ILE A 64 -6.19 -5.51 1.56
CA ILE A 64 -6.08 -5.41 0.11
C ILE A 64 -6.68 -6.67 -0.47
N PHE A 65 -7.60 -6.51 -1.42
CA PHE A 65 -8.22 -7.58 -2.19
C PHE A 65 -7.82 -7.45 -3.65
N LYS A 66 -7.69 -8.58 -4.33
CA LYS A 66 -7.68 -8.60 -5.79
C LYS A 66 -9.13 -8.42 -6.25
N ALA A 67 -9.31 -7.68 -7.33
CA ALA A 67 -10.58 -7.52 -8.02
C ALA A 67 -10.38 -7.66 -9.53
N THR A 68 -11.47 -7.88 -10.25
CA THR A 68 -11.47 -7.95 -11.71
C THR A 68 -12.32 -6.81 -12.27
N ALA A 69 -11.77 -6.00 -13.18
CA ALA A 69 -12.52 -5.00 -13.93
C ALA A 69 -13.47 -5.67 -14.95
N PRO A 70 -14.52 -4.99 -15.45
CA PRO A 70 -15.36 -5.56 -16.53
C PRO A 70 -14.60 -5.93 -17.80
N SER A 71 -13.45 -5.30 -18.06
CA SER A 71 -12.56 -5.66 -19.18
C SER A 71 -11.76 -6.96 -18.97
N GLY A 72 -11.81 -7.54 -17.77
CA GLY A 72 -10.98 -8.68 -17.36
C GLY A 72 -9.63 -8.28 -16.75
N ALA A 73 -9.28 -7.00 -16.72
CA ALA A 73 -8.04 -6.53 -16.10
C ALA A 73 -8.05 -6.70 -14.57
N SER A 74 -6.91 -7.08 -14.00
CA SER A 74 -6.75 -7.23 -12.55
C SER A 74 -6.59 -5.87 -11.86
N LEU A 75 -7.27 -5.69 -10.74
CA LEU A 75 -7.29 -4.50 -9.90
C LEU A 75 -6.94 -4.85 -8.45
N ALA A 76 -6.45 -3.87 -7.71
CA ALA A 76 -6.29 -3.95 -6.26
C ALA A 76 -7.35 -3.08 -5.57
N VAL A 77 -8.04 -3.62 -4.58
CA VAL A 77 -9.05 -2.90 -3.78
C VAL A 77 -8.57 -2.85 -2.34
N LYS A 78 -8.14 -1.67 -1.90
CA LYS A 78 -7.73 -1.39 -0.52
C LYS A 78 -8.95 -0.90 0.27
N ILE A 79 -9.35 -1.67 1.27
CA ILE A 79 -10.48 -1.37 2.16
C ILE A 79 -9.93 -0.98 3.52
N TYR A 80 -10.12 0.27 3.90
CA TYR A 80 -9.76 0.77 5.22
C TYR A 80 -10.78 0.31 6.29
N LYS A 81 -10.27 -0.22 7.41
CA LYS A 81 -11.08 -0.66 8.54
C LYS A 81 -11.60 0.54 9.33
N ILE A 82 -12.92 0.67 9.46
CA ILE A 82 -13.55 1.80 10.17
C ILE A 82 -13.45 1.66 11.70
N THR A 83 -13.51 0.43 12.21
CA THR A 83 -13.64 0.12 13.64
C THR A 83 -12.31 -0.03 14.39
N THR A 84 -11.17 0.25 13.75
CA THR A 84 -9.87 0.08 14.40
C THR A 84 -9.39 1.40 15.03
N SER A 85 -9.20 1.33 16.36
CA SER A 85 -8.69 2.39 17.23
C SER A 85 -7.34 3.08 16.84
N PRO A 86 -6.43 2.55 15.98
CA PRO A 86 -5.17 3.24 15.67
C PRO A 86 -5.27 4.57 14.91
N PHE A 87 -6.38 4.86 14.21
CA PHE A 87 -6.45 6.05 13.34
C PHE A 87 -6.36 7.38 14.09
N PHE A 88 -6.85 7.47 15.32
CA PHE A 88 -6.71 8.67 16.14
C PHE A 88 -5.25 9.04 16.44
N ARG A 89 -4.32 8.07 16.46
CA ARG A 89 -2.89 8.35 16.63
C ARG A 89 -2.18 8.77 15.35
N LYS A 90 -2.86 8.72 14.21
CA LYS A 90 -2.29 9.09 12.90
C LYS A 90 -2.71 10.49 12.42
N GLN A 91 -3.46 11.25 13.22
CA GLN A 91 -3.81 12.64 12.91
C GLN A 91 -2.58 13.49 12.57
N ASP A 92 -1.44 13.17 13.19
CA ASP A 92 -0.13 13.79 12.89
C ASP A 92 0.13 13.81 11.39
N TYR A 93 -0.08 12.72 10.65
CA TYR A 93 0.15 12.66 9.19
C TYR A 93 -0.81 13.51 8.34
N MET A 94 -1.78 14.19 8.95
CA MET A 94 -2.70 15.14 8.29
C MET A 94 -2.43 16.60 8.68
N VAL A 95 -1.51 16.84 9.61
CA VAL A 95 -1.19 18.19 10.09
C VAL A 95 -0.57 19.02 8.97
N GLY A 96 -1.06 20.24 8.78
CA GLY A 96 -0.56 21.16 7.76
C GLY A 96 -0.99 20.82 6.33
N ASP A 97 -1.85 19.81 6.14
CA ASP A 97 -2.42 19.47 4.85
C ASP A 97 -3.75 20.23 4.63
N PRO A 98 -3.81 21.17 3.67
CA PRO A 98 -5.01 21.99 3.44
C PRO A 98 -6.25 21.17 3.07
N ARG A 99 -6.06 19.94 2.58
CA ARG A 99 -7.16 19.02 2.21
C ARG A 99 -7.98 18.59 3.43
N PHE A 100 -7.45 18.79 4.65
CA PHE A 100 -7.99 18.22 5.88
C PHE A 100 -8.39 19.25 6.96
N GLU A 101 -8.20 20.55 6.72
CA GLU A 101 -8.50 21.61 7.69
C GLU A 101 -9.96 21.64 8.20
N LYS A 102 -10.91 21.16 7.40
CA LYS A 102 -12.36 21.23 7.69
C LYS A 102 -13.00 19.90 8.05
N ILE A 103 -12.21 18.88 8.44
CA ILE A 103 -12.75 17.55 8.75
C ILE A 103 -13.48 17.53 10.11
N LYS A 104 -14.61 16.83 10.15
CA LYS A 104 -15.24 16.43 11.40
C LYS A 104 -14.47 15.27 12.02
N TRP A 105 -14.02 15.42 13.27
CA TRP A 105 -13.15 14.45 13.97
C TRP A 105 -13.86 13.19 14.51
N SER A 106 -14.65 12.52 13.67
CA SER A 106 -15.17 11.18 13.98
C SER A 106 -14.29 10.11 13.33
N GLU A 107 -14.19 8.91 13.92
CA GLU A 107 -13.39 7.80 13.38
C GLU A 107 -13.65 7.54 11.90
N ARG A 108 -14.94 7.48 11.52
CA ARG A 108 -15.37 7.27 10.14
C ARG A 108 -14.87 8.34 9.19
N GLU A 109 -15.03 9.61 9.55
CA GLU A 109 -14.62 10.74 8.70
C GLU A 109 -13.10 10.83 8.58
N VAL A 110 -12.37 10.49 9.66
CA VAL A 110 -10.91 10.37 9.65
C VAL A 110 -10.48 9.24 8.71
N VAL A 111 -11.10 8.08 8.76
CA VAL A 111 -10.80 6.96 7.85
C VAL A 111 -11.07 7.35 6.39
N PHE A 112 -12.19 8.04 6.12
CA PHE A 112 -12.48 8.53 4.76
C PHE A 112 -11.50 9.61 4.31
N ALA A 113 -10.99 10.42 5.25
CA ALA A 113 -9.92 11.37 4.97
C ALA A 113 -8.62 10.67 4.61
N PHE A 114 -8.23 9.60 5.32
CA PHE A 114 -7.05 8.79 4.96
C PHE A 114 -7.17 8.18 3.57
N ALA A 115 -8.33 7.61 3.23
CA ALA A 115 -8.54 7.04 1.91
C ALA A 115 -8.47 8.11 0.80
N ARG A 116 -9.02 9.32 1.05
CA ARG A 116 -8.88 10.49 0.16
C ARG A 116 -7.43 10.95 0.05
N LYS A 117 -6.71 10.98 1.16
CA LYS A 117 -5.29 11.33 1.22
C LYS A 117 -4.46 10.43 0.31
N GLU A 118 -4.61 9.12 0.47
CA GLU A 118 -3.87 8.15 -0.32
C GLU A 118 -4.20 8.29 -1.81
N PHE A 119 -5.48 8.43 -2.17
CA PHE A 119 -5.89 8.65 -3.56
C PHE A 119 -5.21 9.89 -4.14
N SER A 120 -5.25 11.03 -3.45
CA SER A 120 -4.64 12.27 -3.93
C SER A 120 -3.11 12.24 -3.93
N ASN A 121 -2.47 11.51 -3.02
CA ASN A 121 -1.02 11.30 -3.05
C ASN A 121 -0.61 10.47 -4.28
N LEU A 122 -1.39 9.44 -4.62
CA LEU A 122 -1.18 8.64 -5.83
C LEU A 122 -1.40 9.47 -7.12
N GLU A 123 -2.35 10.41 -7.13
CA GLU A 123 -2.52 11.35 -8.25
C GLU A 123 -1.28 12.25 -8.43
N ILE A 124 -0.61 12.64 -7.34
CA ILE A 124 0.67 13.38 -7.41
C ILE A 124 1.73 12.48 -8.03
N CYS A 125 1.82 11.22 -7.62
CA CYS A 125 2.77 10.25 -8.18
C CYS A 125 2.60 10.09 -9.70
N GLU A 126 1.35 9.92 -10.17
CA GLU A 126 1.05 9.80 -11.60
C GLU A 126 1.49 11.07 -12.37
N LYS A 127 1.19 12.26 -11.83
CA LYS A 127 1.58 13.54 -12.45
C LYS A 127 3.10 13.78 -12.45
N SER A 128 3.81 13.29 -11.44
CA SER A 128 5.27 13.42 -11.34
C SER A 128 6.03 12.30 -12.04
N GLY A 129 5.34 11.36 -12.69
CA GLY A 129 5.96 10.22 -13.38
C GLY A 129 6.68 9.26 -12.43
N VAL A 130 6.21 9.15 -11.18
CA VAL A 130 6.74 8.24 -10.17
C VAL A 130 5.98 6.91 -10.26
N PRO A 131 6.65 5.76 -10.46
CA PRO A 131 5.99 4.48 -10.52
C PRO A 131 5.29 4.15 -9.20
N ALA A 132 3.96 4.06 -9.25
CA ALA A 132 3.09 3.74 -8.12
C ALA A 132 1.79 3.06 -8.63
N PRO A 133 0.99 2.41 -7.77
CA PRO A 133 -0.31 1.89 -8.19
C PRO A 133 -1.20 3.00 -8.75
N LYS A 134 -1.69 2.84 -9.99
CA LYS A 134 -2.57 3.83 -10.60
C LYS A 134 -3.85 4.04 -9.75
N PRO A 135 -4.18 5.27 -9.32
CA PRO A 135 -5.43 5.52 -8.60
C PRO A 135 -6.61 5.50 -9.59
N ILE A 136 -7.55 4.57 -9.42
CA ILE A 136 -8.66 4.39 -10.38
C ILE A 136 -9.95 5.00 -9.85
N PHE A 137 -10.31 4.68 -8.61
CA PHE A 137 -11.56 5.17 -8.04
C PHE A 137 -11.52 5.13 -6.51
N LEU A 138 -12.23 6.07 -5.88
CA LEU A 138 -12.39 6.10 -4.43
C LEU A 138 -13.88 6.23 -4.07
N GLN A 139 -14.35 5.36 -3.19
CA GLN A 139 -15.66 5.48 -2.56
C GLN A 139 -15.51 5.28 -1.06
N ASN A 140 -15.68 6.36 -0.29
CA ASN A 140 -15.60 6.32 1.17
C ASN A 140 -14.25 5.71 1.64
N ASN A 141 -14.29 4.56 2.32
CA ASN A 141 -13.14 3.81 2.81
C ASN A 141 -12.60 2.77 1.81
N VAL A 142 -13.14 2.70 0.59
CA VAL A 142 -12.76 1.71 -0.44
C VAL A 142 -12.04 2.40 -1.59
N LEU A 143 -10.76 2.09 -1.74
CA LEU A 143 -9.85 2.63 -2.74
C LEU A 143 -9.54 1.56 -3.79
N VAL A 144 -9.82 1.84 -5.06
CA VAL A 144 -9.55 0.97 -6.21
C VAL A 144 -8.30 1.49 -6.93
N LEU A 145 -7.34 0.59 -7.12
CA LEU A 145 -6.01 0.84 -7.67
C LEU A 145 -5.71 -0.14 -8.82
N GLY A 146 -4.79 0.26 -9.70
CA GLY A 146 -4.16 -0.67 -10.64
C GLY A 146 -3.44 -1.78 -9.87
N PHE A 147 -3.62 -3.03 -10.32
CA PHE A 147 -2.93 -4.16 -9.72
C PHE A 147 -1.46 -4.18 -10.16
N LEU A 148 -0.54 -4.17 -9.21
CA LEU A 148 0.90 -4.32 -9.47
C LEU A 148 1.27 -5.80 -9.41
N GLY A 149 1.15 -6.47 -10.56
CA GLY A 149 1.42 -7.89 -10.65
C GLY A 149 1.12 -8.45 -12.03
N GLU A 150 1.48 -9.71 -12.23
CA GLU A 150 1.29 -10.44 -13.48
C GLU A 150 0.68 -11.82 -13.18
N GLN A 151 -0.17 -12.34 -14.08
CA GLN A 151 -0.86 -13.63 -13.90
C GLN A 151 -1.57 -13.76 -12.53
N ASP A 152 -2.24 -12.69 -12.09
CA ASP A 152 -2.95 -12.61 -10.80
C ASP A 152 -2.07 -12.74 -9.54
N LEU A 153 -0.74 -12.69 -9.69
CA LEU A 153 0.21 -12.68 -8.58
C LEU A 153 0.80 -11.28 -8.40
N PRO A 154 0.83 -10.73 -7.18
CA PRO A 154 1.47 -9.45 -6.92
C PRO A 154 2.98 -9.54 -7.17
N TYR A 155 3.58 -8.43 -7.63
CA TYR A 155 5.04 -8.35 -7.71
C TYR A 155 5.69 -8.55 -6.33
N PRO A 156 6.90 -9.13 -6.26
CA PRO A 156 7.63 -9.25 -5.01
C PRO A 156 8.03 -7.87 -4.48
N THR A 157 8.05 -7.72 -3.16
CA THR A 157 8.62 -6.53 -2.51
C THR A 157 10.15 -6.55 -2.62
N LEU A 158 10.80 -5.39 -2.48
CA LEU A 158 12.26 -5.28 -2.59
C LEU A 158 12.99 -6.24 -1.64
N VAL A 159 12.47 -6.43 -0.41
CA VAL A 159 13.02 -7.40 0.57
C VAL A 159 12.94 -8.87 0.10
N GLN A 160 12.05 -9.18 -0.84
CA GLN A 160 11.86 -10.52 -1.42
C GLN A 160 12.61 -10.70 -2.75
N THR A 161 13.33 -9.68 -3.20
CA THR A 161 14.09 -9.69 -4.46
C THR A 161 15.59 -9.63 -4.21
N VAL A 162 16.37 -9.93 -5.25
CA VAL A 162 17.81 -9.65 -5.23
C VAL A 162 17.98 -8.14 -5.40
N ALA A 163 18.61 -7.48 -4.43
CA ALA A 163 18.89 -6.06 -4.52
C ALA A 163 19.91 -5.78 -5.63
N GLU A 164 19.62 -4.80 -6.47
CA GLU A 164 20.48 -4.31 -7.54
C GLU A 164 20.71 -2.80 -7.37
N GLU A 165 21.88 -2.31 -7.76
CA GLU A 165 22.23 -0.87 -7.66
C GLU A 165 21.22 0.02 -8.38
N ARG A 166 20.75 -0.42 -9.56
CA ARG A 166 19.72 0.31 -10.33
C ARG A 166 18.44 0.59 -9.54
N PHE A 167 18.03 -0.31 -8.63
CA PHE A 167 16.83 -0.08 -7.83
C PHE A 167 17.06 1.03 -6.81
N LEU A 168 18.28 1.16 -6.28
CA LEU A 168 18.61 2.29 -5.41
C LEU A 168 18.46 3.60 -6.17
N ASP A 169 19.04 3.70 -7.37
CA ASP A 169 18.97 4.89 -8.20
C ASP A 169 17.52 5.24 -8.58
N ASP A 170 16.73 4.26 -9.02
CA ASP A 170 15.32 4.45 -9.39
C ASP A 170 14.46 4.91 -8.20
N ILE A 171 14.71 4.36 -7.01
CA ILE A 171 14.00 4.76 -5.79
C ILE A 171 14.39 6.18 -5.39
N LEU A 172 15.68 6.53 -5.40
CA LEU A 172 16.14 7.87 -5.06
C LEU A 172 15.66 8.93 -6.06
N GLU A 173 15.64 8.61 -7.35
CA GLU A 173 15.07 9.45 -8.40
C GLU A 173 13.56 9.66 -8.19
N SER A 174 12.84 8.61 -7.79
CA SER A 174 11.43 8.72 -7.40
C SER A 174 11.25 9.65 -6.20
N VAL A 175 12.06 9.48 -5.14
CA VAL A 175 12.05 10.37 -3.95
C VAL A 175 12.30 11.82 -4.35
N ARG A 176 13.27 12.07 -5.24
CA ARG A 176 13.56 13.41 -5.73
C ARG A 176 12.39 14.03 -6.49
N LYS A 177 11.77 13.28 -7.42
CA LYS A 177 10.60 13.75 -8.17
C LYS A 177 9.42 14.09 -7.26
N LEU A 178 9.19 13.28 -6.23
CA LEU A 178 8.13 13.52 -5.23
C LEU A 178 8.40 14.78 -4.43
N TYR A 179 9.64 14.97 -3.96
CA TYR A 179 10.03 16.15 -3.21
C TYR A 179 9.78 17.42 -4.04
N LYS A 180 10.21 17.43 -5.30
CA LYS A 180 9.92 18.53 -6.24
C LYS A 180 8.42 18.72 -6.50
N ALA A 181 7.64 17.65 -6.44
CA ALA A 181 6.18 17.69 -6.55
C ALA A 181 5.46 18.08 -5.23
N GLY A 182 6.20 18.40 -4.17
CA GLY A 182 5.64 18.83 -2.89
C GLY A 182 5.19 17.70 -1.97
N LEU A 183 5.66 16.46 -2.18
CA LEU A 183 5.24 15.26 -1.46
C LEU A 183 6.44 14.48 -0.90
N VAL A 184 6.30 13.96 0.31
CA VAL A 184 7.23 13.02 0.95
C VAL A 184 6.47 11.73 1.26
N HIS A 185 7.08 10.57 1.05
CA HIS A 185 6.42 9.27 1.26
C HIS A 185 6.06 9.01 2.72
N GLY A 186 6.92 9.40 3.67
CA GLY A 186 6.63 9.38 5.09
C GLY A 186 6.56 7.99 5.73
N ASP A 187 6.97 6.94 5.03
CA ASP A 187 7.13 5.56 5.53
C ASP A 187 7.91 4.67 4.54
N LEU A 188 8.89 5.23 3.81
CA LEU A 188 9.59 4.48 2.76
C LEU A 188 10.57 3.48 3.38
N SER A 189 10.49 2.23 2.91
CA SER A 189 11.36 1.11 3.29
C SER A 189 11.32 0.01 2.22
N GLU A 190 12.17 -1.00 2.35
CA GLU A 190 12.22 -2.17 1.46
C GLU A 190 10.92 -3.00 1.42
N TYR A 191 10.02 -2.79 2.38
CA TYR A 191 8.71 -3.43 2.42
C TYR A 191 7.67 -2.70 1.57
N ASN A 192 7.90 -1.41 1.30
CA ASN A 192 6.98 -0.51 0.59
C ASN A 192 7.45 -0.21 -0.84
N VAL A 193 8.31 -1.06 -1.39
CA VAL A 193 8.74 -1.03 -2.78
C VAL A 193 8.46 -2.39 -3.40
N MET A 194 7.74 -2.44 -4.52
CA MET A 194 7.52 -3.65 -5.33
C MET A 194 8.32 -3.59 -6.62
N ILE A 195 8.92 -4.70 -7.04
CA ILE A 195 9.75 -4.74 -8.25
C ILE A 195 9.00 -5.49 -9.36
N GLY A 196 8.67 -4.76 -10.43
CA GLY A 196 8.06 -5.33 -11.63
C GLY A 196 8.99 -6.30 -12.35
N ASN A 197 8.41 -7.18 -13.18
CA ASN A 197 9.19 -8.12 -13.99
C ASN A 197 10.09 -7.42 -15.04
N ASP A 198 9.76 -6.18 -15.38
CA ASP A 198 10.55 -5.26 -16.21
C ASP A 198 11.70 -4.58 -15.44
N GLY A 199 11.77 -4.78 -14.12
CA GLY A 199 12.72 -4.12 -13.22
C GLY A 199 12.24 -2.77 -12.68
N THR A 200 11.01 -2.33 -13.00
CA THR A 200 10.48 -1.06 -12.49
C THR A 200 10.25 -1.14 -10.98
N ALA A 201 10.80 -0.18 -10.22
CA ALA A 201 10.58 -0.05 -8.77
C ALA A 201 9.34 0.80 -8.46
N TYR A 202 8.25 0.14 -8.05
CA TYR A 202 6.99 0.78 -7.69
C TYR A 202 6.92 1.09 -6.19
N LEU A 203 6.68 2.36 -5.86
CA LEU A 203 6.43 2.80 -4.49
C LEU A 203 4.96 2.58 -4.10
N ILE A 204 4.72 1.91 -2.97
CA ILE A 204 3.39 1.54 -2.49
C ILE A 204 3.12 2.04 -1.06
N ASP A 205 1.85 1.97 -0.65
CA ASP A 205 1.36 2.41 0.66
C ASP A 205 1.50 3.92 0.95
N TRP A 206 0.73 4.71 0.20
CA TRP A 206 0.78 6.17 0.20
C TRP A 206 -0.07 6.83 1.29
N GLY A 207 -0.63 6.06 2.22
CA GLY A 207 -1.47 6.58 3.31
C GLY A 207 -0.72 7.52 4.27
N GLN A 208 0.59 7.28 4.46
CA GLN A 208 1.44 8.06 5.36
C GLN A 208 2.13 9.24 4.66
N GLY A 209 2.05 9.37 3.33
CA GLY A 209 2.70 10.45 2.59
C GLY A 209 2.20 11.83 2.99
N VAL A 210 3.10 12.78 3.21
CA VAL A 210 2.79 14.13 3.68
C VAL A 210 3.22 15.19 2.69
N VAL A 211 2.48 16.29 2.64
CA VAL A 211 2.88 17.49 1.87
C VAL A 211 4.07 18.19 2.55
N LEU A 212 4.87 18.94 1.79
CA LEU A 212 6.02 19.67 2.33
C LEU A 212 5.66 20.71 3.41
N ALA A 213 4.42 21.21 3.41
CA ALA A 213 3.94 22.11 4.46
C ALA A 213 3.81 21.44 5.84
N HIS A 214 3.88 20.10 5.91
CA HIS A 214 3.82 19.37 7.16
C HIS A 214 5.06 19.68 8.03
N PRO A 215 4.93 20.02 9.34
CA PRO A 215 6.06 20.45 10.17
C PRO A 215 7.22 19.45 10.27
N LYS A 216 6.93 18.15 10.12
CA LYS A 216 7.92 17.06 10.11
C LYS A 216 8.25 16.51 8.71
N ALA A 217 7.87 17.19 7.63
CA ALA A 217 8.11 16.69 6.28
C ALA A 217 9.60 16.37 6.03
N GLU A 218 10.48 17.25 6.49
CA GLU A 218 11.93 17.08 6.32
C GLU A 218 12.48 15.91 7.15
N GLU A 219 12.02 15.75 8.39
CA GLU A 219 12.39 14.61 9.24
C GLU A 219 11.97 13.27 8.60
N PHE A 220 10.77 13.24 8.01
CA PHE A 220 10.29 12.07 7.30
C PHE A 220 11.10 11.77 6.04
N LEU A 221 11.47 12.78 5.27
CA LEU A 221 12.32 12.62 4.10
C LEU A 221 13.69 12.04 4.47
N GLU A 222 14.35 12.62 5.48
CA GLU A 222 15.65 12.13 5.96
C GLU A 222 15.58 10.68 6.44
N ARG A 223 14.49 10.32 7.13
CA ARG A 223 14.27 8.94 7.59
C ARG A 223 14.06 7.99 6.41
N ASP A 224 13.24 8.37 5.44
CA ASP A 224 12.95 7.59 4.24
C ASP A 224 14.24 7.32 3.43
N VAL A 225 15.04 8.36 3.15
CA VAL A 225 16.33 8.23 2.47
C VAL A 225 17.30 7.35 3.25
N ARG A 226 17.38 7.54 4.58
CA ARG A 226 18.23 6.72 5.45
C ARG A 226 17.81 5.26 5.43
N ASN A 227 16.52 4.94 5.44
CA ASN A 227 16.02 3.57 5.39
C ASN A 227 16.44 2.88 4.09
N VAL A 228 16.23 3.55 2.94
CA VAL A 228 16.63 3.06 1.62
C VAL A 228 18.14 2.81 1.59
N LEU A 229 18.95 3.80 1.95
CA LEU A 229 20.41 3.67 1.95
C LEU A 229 20.91 2.57 2.90
N ASN A 230 20.29 2.42 4.08
CA ASN A 230 20.64 1.36 5.02
C ASN A 230 20.30 -0.04 4.49
N PHE A 231 19.20 -0.20 3.75
CA PHE A 231 18.86 -1.46 3.11
C PHE A 231 19.92 -1.85 2.08
N PHE A 232 20.23 -0.95 1.14
CA PHE A 232 21.16 -1.20 0.04
C PHE A 232 22.61 -1.36 0.50
N ARG A 233 23.02 -0.71 1.60
CA ARG A 233 24.34 -0.90 2.21
C ARG A 233 24.62 -2.35 2.61
N LYS A 234 23.59 -3.11 3.00
CA LYS A 234 23.72 -4.54 3.35
C LYS A 234 24.16 -5.40 2.16
N PHE A 235 23.98 -4.89 0.94
CA PHE A 235 24.29 -5.57 -0.32
C PHE A 235 25.52 -4.98 -1.02
N GLY A 236 26.25 -4.08 -0.36
CA GLY A 236 27.48 -3.49 -0.90
C GLY A 236 27.27 -2.24 -1.76
N PHE A 237 26.03 -1.78 -1.95
CA PHE A 237 25.74 -0.52 -2.63
C PHE A 237 25.82 0.64 -1.63
N ALA A 238 26.61 1.66 -1.94
CA ALA A 238 26.91 2.75 -1.02
C ALA A 238 26.30 4.06 -1.51
N GLY A 239 25.60 4.75 -0.60
CA GLY A 239 25.25 6.15 -0.74
C GLY A 239 25.48 6.88 0.56
N GLU A 240 25.92 8.14 0.46
CA GLU A 240 26.14 9.03 1.58
C GLU A 240 24.87 9.86 1.83
N ASN A 241 24.25 9.69 2.99
CA ASN A 241 22.98 10.35 3.33
C ASN A 241 23.00 11.86 3.01
N GLU A 242 24.06 12.56 3.43
CA GLU A 242 24.18 14.02 3.28
C GLU A 242 24.20 14.44 1.81
N LYS A 243 25.06 13.82 0.99
CA LYS A 243 25.11 14.07 -0.47
C LYS A 243 23.81 13.72 -1.18
N THR A 244 23.18 12.61 -0.79
CA THR A 244 21.87 12.21 -1.37
C THR A 244 20.79 13.23 -1.03
N MET A 245 20.75 13.73 0.21
CA MET A 245 19.80 14.76 0.62
C MET A 245 20.04 16.09 -0.10
N GLU A 246 21.30 16.53 -0.23
CA GLU A 246 21.66 17.71 -1.02
C GLU A 246 21.21 17.57 -2.48
N TRP A 247 21.43 16.40 -3.08
CA TRP A 247 20.99 16.11 -4.44
C TRP A 247 19.46 16.12 -4.57
N ILE A 248 18.70 15.53 -3.64
CA ILE A 248 17.23 15.56 -3.64
C ILE A 248 16.70 17.00 -3.56
N ARG A 249 17.30 17.83 -2.70
CA ARG A 249 16.90 19.23 -2.47
C ARG A 249 17.33 20.17 -3.59
N SER A 250 18.28 19.76 -4.43
CA SER A 250 18.75 20.61 -5.53
C SER A 250 17.67 20.83 -6.61
N GLU A 251 17.67 22.04 -7.16
CA GLU A 251 16.76 22.50 -8.23
C GLU A 251 16.79 21.60 -9.47
#